data_AF-A0A7C4TLQ2-F1
#
_entry.id   AF-A0A7C4TLQ2-F1
#
_cell.length_a   1.000
_cell.length_b   1.000
_cell.length_c   1.000
_cell.angle_alpha   90.00
_cell.angle_beta   90.00
_cell.angle_gamma   90.00
#
_symmetry.space_group_name_H-M   'P 1'
#
loop_
_entity.id
_entity.type
_entity.pdbx_description
1 polymer ?
#
loop_
_entity_poly.entity_id
_entity_poly.type
_entity_poly.pdbx_seq_one_letter_code
_entity_poly.pdbx_strand_id
1 'polypeptide(L)'
;MVIEFILKVIAISSSGALAPGPLSAATAALGTKHGWKGGFMVSSGHLAVELPLVIVIAFFISSSGQIEEIMRPLALIGGIFLLLFGYLTLKSASEIGVVSVREQRFSPFLTGVALSAFNPFFIAWWAGVGSALISEALLIFGTLGIAILYASHIWIDFAFLSILAYFTSFKGLTVRAYKFLLVFLGTFVLFFGLDYLFFSLTGLHLPELMKKL
;
A
#
# COMPACT_ATOMS: atom_id res chain seq x y z
N MET A 1 18.22 10.45 16.89
CA MET A 1 18.23 9.06 16.39
C MET A 1 16.86 8.39 16.42
N VAL A 2 16.30 7.97 17.57
CA VAL A 2 15.02 7.22 17.60
C VAL A 2 13.83 8.04 17.08
N ILE A 3 13.65 9.27 17.59
CA ILE A 3 12.52 10.13 17.22
C ILE A 3 12.57 10.50 15.73
N GLU A 4 13.75 10.83 15.20
CA GLU A 4 13.95 11.14 13.79
C GLU A 4 13.60 9.94 12.89
N PHE A 5 14.00 8.73 13.29
CA PHE A 5 13.65 7.51 12.57
C PHE A 5 12.13 7.27 12.58
N ILE A 6 11.47 7.42 13.73
CA ILE A 6 10.01 7.29 13.85
C ILE A 6 9.30 8.29 12.94
N LEU A 7 9.70 9.56 12.97
CA LEU A 7 9.10 10.61 12.13
C LEU A 7 9.31 10.32 10.63
N LYS A 8 10.49 9.81 10.26
CA LYS A 8 10.79 9.37 8.90
C LYS A 8 9.90 8.21 8.46
N VAL A 9 9.76 7.18 9.30
CA VAL A 9 8.86 6.04 9.02
C VAL A 9 7.43 6.55 8.85
N ILE A 10 6.93 7.38 9.75
CA ILE A 10 5.56 7.94 9.64
C ILE A 10 5.38 8.70 8.31
N ALA A 11 6.32 9.58 7.96
CA ALA A 11 6.23 10.38 6.73
C ALA A 11 6.25 9.49 5.47
N ILE A 12 7.18 8.53 5.41
CA ILE A 12 7.34 7.64 4.26
C ILE A 12 6.18 6.66 4.16
N SER A 13 5.79 6.02 5.25
CA SER A 13 4.64 5.13 5.31
C SER A 13 3.34 5.83 4.95
N SER A 14 3.13 7.07 5.38
CA SER A 14 1.95 7.84 4.99
C SER A 14 1.86 8.07 3.48
N SER A 15 3.00 8.21 2.79
CA SER A 15 3.00 8.36 1.32
C SER A 15 2.52 7.09 0.58
N GLY A 16 2.73 5.91 1.16
CA GLY A 16 2.31 4.62 0.61
C GLY A 16 0.91 4.21 1.10
N ALA A 17 0.70 4.19 2.42
CA ALA A 17 -0.53 3.71 3.05
C ALA A 17 -1.77 4.56 2.70
N LEU A 18 -1.58 5.88 2.52
CA LEU A 18 -2.67 6.78 2.14
C LEU A 18 -2.88 6.84 0.62
N ALA A 19 -1.96 6.28 -0.17
CA ALA A 19 -2.16 6.14 -1.61
C ALA A 19 -3.35 5.20 -1.80
N PRO A 20 -4.43 5.68 -2.41
CA PRO A 20 -5.59 4.82 -2.39
C PRO A 20 -5.36 3.62 -3.35
N GLY A 21 -6.16 2.56 -3.21
CA GLY A 21 -6.00 1.36 -4.04
C GLY A 21 -7.20 0.43 -3.94
N PRO A 22 -7.05 -0.87 -4.30
CA PRO A 22 -8.16 -1.81 -4.26
C PRO A 22 -8.61 -2.07 -2.82
N LEU A 23 -7.65 -2.12 -1.88
CA LEU A 23 -7.91 -2.25 -0.45
C LEU A 23 -8.73 -1.05 0.07
N SER A 24 -8.35 0.17 -0.30
CA SER A 24 -9.08 1.39 0.08
C SER A 24 -10.47 1.46 -0.56
N ALA A 25 -10.61 1.07 -1.83
CA ALA A 25 -11.90 1.05 -2.53
C ALA A 25 -12.86 0.01 -1.92
N ALA A 26 -12.37 -1.19 -1.61
CA ALA A 26 -13.16 -2.20 -0.92
C ALA A 26 -13.52 -1.77 0.50
N THR A 27 -12.59 -1.12 1.22
CA THR A 27 -12.84 -0.54 2.54
C THR A 27 -13.94 0.52 2.50
N ALA A 28 -13.90 1.41 1.51
CA ALA A 28 -14.93 2.42 1.28
C ALA A 28 -16.30 1.76 1.05
N ALA A 29 -16.37 0.71 0.23
CA ALA A 29 -17.61 -0.03 -0.02
C ALA A 29 -18.13 -0.72 1.26
N LEU A 30 -17.27 -1.39 2.01
CA LEU A 30 -17.63 -2.05 3.27
C LEU A 30 -18.04 -1.05 4.36
N GLY A 31 -17.49 0.17 4.35
CA GLY A 31 -17.87 1.25 5.25
C GLY A 31 -19.34 1.64 5.16
N THR A 32 -19.96 1.54 3.98
CA THR A 32 -21.40 1.81 3.79
C THR A 32 -22.31 0.87 4.60
N LYS A 33 -21.83 -0.36 4.90
CA LYS A 33 -22.58 -1.40 5.60
C LYS A 33 -22.13 -1.60 7.05
N HIS A 34 -20.82 -1.49 7.29
CA HIS A 34 -20.19 -1.84 8.57
C HIS A 34 -19.59 -0.63 9.30
N GLY A 35 -19.69 0.57 8.74
CA GLY A 35 -19.11 1.78 9.32
C GLY A 35 -17.59 1.67 9.51
N TRP A 36 -17.07 2.42 10.48
CA TRP A 36 -15.65 2.39 10.87
C TRP A 36 -15.17 0.97 11.23
N LYS A 37 -16.04 0.11 11.79
CA LYS A 37 -15.71 -1.28 12.15
C LYS A 37 -15.35 -2.11 10.91
N GLY A 38 -15.93 -1.79 9.76
CA GLY A 38 -15.54 -2.38 8.47
C GLY A 38 -14.08 -2.11 8.17
N GLY A 39 -13.65 -0.84 8.24
CA GLY A 39 -12.26 -0.44 8.03
C GLY A 39 -11.29 -1.04 9.05
N PHE A 40 -11.67 -1.07 10.32
CA PHE A 40 -10.87 -1.69 11.38
C PHE A 40 -10.62 -3.19 11.09
N MET A 41 -11.65 -3.90 10.63
CA MET A 41 -11.55 -5.32 10.31
C MET A 41 -10.76 -5.57 9.02
N VAL A 42 -10.89 -4.71 8.00
CA VAL A 42 -10.01 -4.75 6.83
C VAL A 42 -8.55 -4.54 7.23
N SER A 43 -8.27 -3.56 8.10
CA SER A 43 -6.91 -3.29 8.63
C SER A 43 -6.35 -4.50 9.38
N SER A 44 -7.18 -5.20 10.14
CA SER A 44 -6.77 -6.42 10.84
C SER A 44 -6.41 -7.55 9.88
N GLY A 45 -7.14 -7.68 8.75
CA GLY A 45 -6.79 -8.62 7.70
C GLY A 45 -5.53 -8.22 6.93
N HIS A 46 -5.31 -6.91 6.73
CA HIS A 46 -4.10 -6.36 6.16
C HIS A 46 -2.87 -6.71 7.00
N LEU A 47 -2.94 -6.41 8.30
CA LEU A 47 -1.94 -6.75 9.30
C LEU A 47 -1.54 -8.24 9.26
N ALA A 48 -2.52 -9.13 9.08
CA ALA A 48 -2.28 -10.58 9.04
C ALA A 48 -1.42 -11.04 7.85
N VAL A 49 -1.31 -10.23 6.79
CA VAL A 49 -0.43 -10.46 5.64
C VAL A 49 0.86 -9.67 5.77
N GLU A 50 0.74 -8.41 6.20
CA GLU A 50 1.83 -7.47 6.30
C GLU A 50 2.89 -7.89 7.31
N LEU A 51 2.49 -8.25 8.52
CA LEU A 51 3.45 -8.61 9.56
C LEU A 51 4.32 -9.82 9.15
N PRO A 52 3.76 -10.94 8.62
CA PRO A 52 4.57 -12.01 8.06
C PRO A 52 5.50 -11.56 6.93
N LEU A 53 5.02 -10.71 6.02
CA LEU A 53 5.83 -10.19 4.91
C LEU A 53 7.04 -9.39 5.43
N VAL A 54 6.84 -8.50 6.38
CA VAL A 54 7.90 -7.70 7.02
C VAL A 54 8.93 -8.61 7.69
N ILE A 55 8.48 -9.63 8.43
CA ILE A 55 9.36 -10.58 9.10
C ILE A 55 10.21 -11.35 8.08
N VAL A 56 9.60 -11.82 6.98
CA VAL A 56 10.31 -12.54 5.91
C VAL A 56 11.36 -11.65 5.26
N ILE A 57 11.02 -10.41 4.93
CA ILE A 57 11.97 -9.44 4.34
C ILE A 57 13.11 -9.14 5.32
N ALA A 58 12.81 -8.89 6.60
CA ALA A 58 13.81 -8.63 7.63
C ALA A 58 14.77 -9.82 7.83
N PHE A 59 14.23 -11.04 7.85
CA PHE A 59 15.02 -12.26 7.93
C PHE A 59 15.95 -12.40 6.73
N PHE A 60 15.43 -12.18 5.52
CA PHE A 60 16.21 -12.27 4.30
C PHE A 60 17.33 -11.22 4.22
N ILE A 61 17.04 -9.96 4.58
CA ILE A 61 18.06 -8.90 4.66
C ILE A 61 19.15 -9.26 5.68
N SER A 62 18.75 -9.75 6.86
CA SER A 62 19.68 -10.12 7.93
C SER A 62 20.58 -11.31 7.58
N SER A 63 20.17 -12.16 6.63
CA SER A 63 20.86 -13.41 6.27
C SER A 63 21.65 -13.35 4.96
N SER A 64 21.32 -12.46 4.03
CA SER A 64 21.83 -12.52 2.64
C SER A 64 23.04 -11.62 2.34
N GLY A 65 23.28 -10.53 3.08
CA GLY A 65 24.45 -9.66 2.88
C GLY A 65 24.58 -8.97 1.50
N GLN A 66 23.64 -9.16 0.56
CA GLN A 66 23.70 -8.69 -0.83
C GLN A 66 22.38 -7.98 -1.25
N ILE A 67 22.13 -6.81 -0.67
CA ILE A 67 20.84 -6.08 -0.79
C ILE A 67 20.54 -5.61 -2.22
N GLU A 68 21.55 -5.21 -3.01
CA GLU A 68 21.32 -4.59 -4.33
C GLU A 68 20.86 -5.57 -5.43
N GLU A 69 21.23 -6.85 -5.35
CA GLU A 69 20.90 -7.85 -6.39
C GLU A 69 19.41 -8.23 -6.37
N ILE A 70 18.76 -8.10 -5.21
CA ILE A 70 17.34 -8.45 -5.02
C ILE A 70 16.40 -7.31 -5.39
N MET A 71 16.83 -6.05 -5.29
CA MET A 71 15.95 -4.88 -5.48
C MET A 71 15.51 -4.64 -6.93
N ARG A 72 16.40 -4.84 -7.92
CA ARG A 72 16.07 -4.54 -9.33
C ARG A 72 15.02 -5.49 -9.94
N PRO A 73 15.08 -6.82 -9.71
CA PRO A 73 14.03 -7.74 -10.15
C PRO A 73 12.67 -7.46 -9.47
N LEU A 74 12.69 -7.13 -8.18
CA LEU A 74 11.47 -6.78 -7.45
C LEU A 74 10.84 -5.47 -7.95
N ALA A 75 11.65 -4.46 -8.27
CA ALA A 75 11.17 -3.23 -8.87
C ALA A 75 10.56 -3.44 -10.27
N LEU A 76 11.15 -4.32 -11.09
CA LEU A 76 10.61 -4.66 -12.42
C LEU A 76 9.21 -5.28 -12.31
N ILE A 77 9.09 -6.32 -11.48
CA ILE A 77 7.85 -7.06 -11.27
C ILE A 77 6.79 -6.15 -10.66
N GLY A 78 7.19 -5.32 -9.68
CA GLY A 78 6.35 -4.31 -9.09
C GLY A 78 5.81 -3.32 -10.14
N GLY A 79 6.68 -2.73 -10.95
CA GLY A 79 6.32 -1.73 -11.96
C GLY A 79 5.33 -2.24 -13.02
N ILE A 80 5.53 -3.45 -13.55
CA ILE A 80 4.59 -4.09 -14.49
C ILE A 80 3.22 -4.26 -13.85
N PHE A 81 3.20 -4.75 -12.61
CA PHE A 81 1.94 -4.93 -11.90
C PHE A 81 1.27 -3.59 -11.58
N LEU A 82 2.08 -2.56 -11.29
CA LEU A 82 1.61 -1.21 -11.03
C LEU A 82 0.80 -0.66 -12.20
N LEU A 83 1.31 -0.85 -13.42
CA LEU A 83 0.61 -0.46 -14.65
C LEU A 83 -0.70 -1.23 -14.87
N LEU A 84 -0.68 -2.55 -14.69
CA LEU A 84 -1.83 -3.40 -14.98
C LEU A 84 -3.02 -3.07 -14.07
N PHE A 85 -2.77 -2.76 -12.81
CA PHE A 85 -3.83 -2.44 -11.87
C PHE A 85 -4.25 -0.97 -11.89
N GLY A 86 -3.35 -0.04 -12.27
CA GLY A 86 -3.77 1.31 -12.65
C GLY A 86 -4.81 1.27 -13.77
N TYR A 87 -4.56 0.44 -14.80
CA TYR A 87 -5.52 0.19 -15.88
C TYR A 87 -6.84 -0.44 -15.40
N LEU A 88 -6.79 -1.49 -14.58
CA LEU A 88 -8.01 -2.13 -14.05
C LEU A 88 -8.84 -1.17 -13.18
N THR A 89 -8.19 -0.32 -12.39
CA THR A 89 -8.86 0.70 -11.55
C THR A 89 -9.58 1.73 -12.42
N LEU A 90 -8.94 2.22 -13.48
CA LEU A 90 -9.57 3.14 -14.45
C LEU A 90 -10.72 2.46 -15.20
N LYS A 91 -10.57 1.18 -15.57
CA LYS A 91 -11.65 0.40 -16.19
C LYS A 91 -12.84 0.28 -15.25
N SER A 92 -12.64 -0.08 -13.98
CA SER A 92 -13.71 -0.12 -12.98
C SER A 92 -14.38 1.24 -12.79
N ALA A 93 -13.64 2.35 -12.86
CA ALA A 93 -14.22 3.70 -12.80
C ALA A 93 -15.20 3.99 -13.96
N SER A 94 -14.98 3.39 -15.13
CA SER A 94 -15.86 3.55 -16.30
C SER A 94 -17.17 2.75 -16.18
N GLU A 95 -17.18 1.68 -15.38
CA GLU A 95 -18.30 0.72 -15.24
C GLU A 95 -19.26 1.05 -14.08
N ILE A 96 -18.99 2.11 -13.29
CA ILE A 96 -19.72 2.50 -12.06
C ILE A 96 -21.24 2.77 -12.23
N GLY A 97 -21.78 2.77 -13.45
CA GLY A 97 -23.22 2.84 -13.72
C GLY A 97 -23.90 1.52 -14.06
N VAL A 98 -23.13 0.45 -14.32
CA VAL A 98 -23.63 -0.86 -14.80
C VAL A 98 -23.53 -1.93 -13.72
N VAL A 99 -22.65 -1.72 -12.74
CA VAL A 99 -22.43 -2.66 -11.63
C VAL A 99 -23.45 -2.37 -10.53
N SER A 100 -24.49 -3.19 -10.44
CA SER A 100 -25.20 -3.36 -9.16
C SER A 100 -24.14 -3.60 -8.08
N VAL A 101 -24.26 -2.96 -6.92
CA VAL A 101 -23.39 -3.23 -5.77
C VAL A 101 -23.50 -4.72 -5.47
N ARG A 102 -22.64 -5.53 -6.08
CA ARG A 102 -22.63 -6.97 -5.90
C ARG A 102 -22.22 -7.13 -4.46
N GLU A 103 -23.11 -7.71 -3.64
CA GLU A 103 -22.83 -7.97 -2.24
C GLU A 103 -21.41 -8.52 -2.13
N GLN A 104 -20.51 -7.79 -1.46
CA GLN A 104 -19.24 -8.38 -1.09
C GLN A 104 -19.56 -9.53 -0.15
N ARG A 105 -19.42 -10.76 -0.68
CA ARG A 105 -19.68 -12.00 0.06
C ARG A 105 -18.60 -12.30 1.10
N PHE A 106 -17.44 -11.65 0.99
CA PHE A 106 -16.33 -11.85 1.91
C PHE A 106 -16.46 -10.96 3.14
N SER A 107 -16.03 -11.47 4.29
CA SER A 107 -15.97 -10.67 5.51
C SER A 107 -14.95 -9.52 5.33
N PRO A 108 -15.11 -8.39 6.04
CA PRO A 108 -14.15 -7.29 5.98
C PRO A 108 -12.71 -7.74 6.28
N PHE A 109 -12.54 -8.65 7.24
CA PHE A 109 -11.24 -9.26 7.53
C PHE A 109 -10.66 -10.02 6.34
N LEU A 110 -11.45 -10.93 5.74
CA LEU A 110 -10.98 -11.73 4.61
C LEU A 110 -10.72 -10.88 3.37
N THR A 111 -11.44 -9.77 3.23
CA THR A 111 -11.18 -8.73 2.22
C THR A 111 -9.81 -8.10 2.43
N GLY A 112 -9.47 -7.75 3.68
CA GLY A 112 -8.14 -7.27 4.05
C GLY A 112 -7.04 -8.27 3.73
N VAL A 113 -7.22 -9.54 4.08
CA VAL A 113 -6.25 -10.60 3.76
C VAL A 113 -6.07 -10.74 2.25
N ALA A 114 -7.17 -10.95 1.51
CA ALA A 114 -7.11 -11.22 0.08
C ALA A 114 -6.52 -10.03 -0.70
N LEU A 115 -6.98 -8.81 -0.44
CA LEU A 115 -6.50 -7.61 -1.13
C LEU A 115 -5.12 -7.12 -0.65
N SER A 116 -4.50 -7.80 0.31
CA SER A 116 -3.10 -7.55 0.69
C SER A 116 -2.20 -8.64 0.12
N ALA A 117 -2.59 -9.91 0.30
CA ALA A 117 -1.83 -11.06 -0.19
C ALA A 117 -1.75 -11.09 -1.71
N PHE A 118 -2.83 -10.70 -2.40
CA PHE A 118 -2.89 -10.63 -3.86
C PHE A 118 -2.73 -9.20 -4.38
N ASN A 119 -2.07 -8.32 -3.61
CA ASN A 119 -1.77 -6.95 -4.01
C ASN A 119 -0.26 -6.75 -4.18
N PRO A 120 0.23 -6.84 -5.42
CA PRO A 120 1.64 -6.66 -5.73
C PRO A 120 2.17 -5.24 -5.57
N PHE A 121 1.32 -4.21 -5.47
CA PHE A 121 1.80 -2.88 -5.06
C PHE A 121 2.27 -2.92 -3.65
N PHE A 122 1.45 -3.50 -2.79
CA PHE A 122 1.74 -3.65 -1.39
C PHE A 122 3.01 -4.51 -1.21
N ILE A 123 3.11 -5.62 -1.95
CA ILE A 123 4.31 -6.47 -1.94
C ILE A 123 5.53 -5.71 -2.48
N ALA A 124 5.41 -5.01 -3.60
CA ALA A 124 6.50 -4.26 -4.22
C ALA A 124 6.95 -3.05 -3.38
N TRP A 125 6.02 -2.39 -2.69
CA TRP A 125 6.32 -1.29 -1.77
C TRP A 125 7.15 -1.80 -0.60
N TRP A 126 6.72 -2.91 0.03
CA TRP A 126 7.48 -3.54 1.10
C TRP A 126 8.82 -4.09 0.63
N ALA A 127 8.87 -4.63 -0.58
CA ALA A 127 10.10 -5.09 -1.21
C ALA A 127 11.08 -3.95 -1.52
N GLY A 128 10.60 -2.75 -1.88
CA GLY A 128 11.45 -1.60 -2.23
C GLY A 128 11.65 -0.62 -1.09
N VAL A 129 10.64 0.23 -0.83
CA VAL A 129 10.72 1.27 0.21
C VAL A 129 10.75 0.65 1.61
N GLY A 130 9.91 -0.35 1.85
CA GLY A 130 9.85 -1.05 3.13
C GLY A 130 11.16 -1.75 3.48
N SER A 131 11.82 -2.39 2.51
CA SER A 131 13.09 -3.09 2.72
C SER A 131 14.24 -2.12 3.05
N ALA A 132 14.24 -0.91 2.49
CA ALA A 132 15.17 0.14 2.86
C ALA A 132 14.96 0.60 4.31
N LEU A 133 13.72 0.82 4.72
CA LEU A 133 13.39 1.17 6.11
C LEU A 133 13.71 0.04 7.09
N ILE A 134 13.46 -1.22 6.71
CA ILE A 134 13.81 -2.41 7.48
C ILE A 134 15.34 -2.50 7.63
N SER A 135 16.09 -2.28 6.55
CA SER A 135 17.55 -2.30 6.57
C SER A 135 18.10 -1.21 7.51
N GLU A 136 17.59 0.01 7.41
CA GLU A 136 17.97 1.11 8.28
C GLU A 136 17.61 0.84 9.76
N ALA A 137 16.42 0.29 10.02
CA ALA A 137 16.01 -0.12 11.35
C ALA A 137 16.97 -1.15 11.97
N LEU A 138 17.35 -2.17 11.19
CA LEU A 138 18.31 -3.20 11.61
C LEU A 138 19.71 -2.62 11.87
N LEU A 139 20.16 -1.68 11.04
CA LEU A 139 21.46 -1.03 11.20
C LEU A 139 21.54 -0.17 12.47
N ILE A 140 20.50 0.59 12.79
CA ILE A 140 20.53 1.54 13.91
C ILE A 140 20.19 0.86 15.24
N PHE A 141 19.24 -0.09 15.24
CA PHE A 141 18.65 -0.65 16.46
C PHE A 141 18.73 -2.18 16.56
N GLY A 142 19.37 -2.86 15.60
CA GLY A 142 19.37 -4.32 15.53
C GLY A 142 17.95 -4.89 15.35
N THR A 143 17.70 -6.08 15.86
CA THR A 143 16.39 -6.75 15.74
C THR A 143 15.25 -5.97 16.41
N LEU A 144 15.54 -5.18 17.46
CA LEU A 144 14.56 -4.29 18.09
C LEU A 144 14.05 -3.21 17.13
N GLY A 145 14.86 -2.84 16.12
CA GLY A 145 14.49 -1.90 15.08
C GLY A 145 13.24 -2.31 14.31
N ILE A 146 13.03 -3.62 14.09
CA ILE A 146 11.84 -4.11 13.39
C ILE A 146 10.57 -3.78 14.19
N ALA A 147 10.60 -3.94 15.51
CA ALA A 147 9.47 -3.60 16.36
C ALA A 147 9.22 -2.08 16.38
N ILE A 148 10.27 -1.27 16.46
CA ILE A 148 10.17 0.20 16.43
C ILE A 148 9.59 0.68 15.09
N LEU A 149 10.11 0.17 13.97
CA LEU A 149 9.63 0.45 12.62
C LEU A 149 8.15 0.06 12.49
N TYR A 150 7.82 -1.18 12.82
CA TYR A 150 6.48 -1.71 12.59
C TYR A 150 5.44 -1.02 13.47
N ALA A 151 5.75 -0.75 14.73
CA ALA A 151 4.89 0.02 15.62
C ALA A 151 4.69 1.47 15.15
N SER A 152 5.69 2.07 14.50
CA SER A 152 5.59 3.42 13.93
C SER A 152 4.76 3.46 12.64
N HIS A 153 4.61 2.32 11.97
CA HIS A 153 3.90 2.19 10.70
C HIS A 153 2.45 1.75 10.86
N ILE A 154 2.20 0.63 11.55
CA ILE A 154 0.94 -0.12 11.47
C ILE A 154 -0.31 0.68 11.87
N TRP A 155 -0.16 1.62 12.81
CA TRP A 155 -1.29 2.44 13.27
C TRP A 155 -1.83 3.34 12.15
N ILE A 156 -1.02 3.67 11.15
CA ILE A 156 -1.40 4.48 9.99
C ILE A 156 -2.46 3.75 9.17
N ASP A 157 -2.31 2.45 8.93
CA ASP A 157 -3.28 1.66 8.18
C ASP A 157 -4.62 1.57 8.92
N PHE A 158 -4.56 1.28 10.23
CA PHE A 158 -5.74 1.24 11.08
C PHE A 158 -6.46 2.58 11.12
N ALA A 159 -5.72 3.68 11.25
CA ALA A 159 -6.29 5.02 11.23
C ALA A 159 -6.93 5.31 9.87
N PHE A 160 -6.19 5.15 8.78
CA PHE A 160 -6.64 5.50 7.43
C PHE A 160 -7.86 4.69 7.00
N LEU A 161 -7.81 3.36 7.09
CA LEU A 161 -8.88 2.50 6.61
C LEU A 161 -10.14 2.62 7.48
N SER A 162 -9.99 2.78 8.81
CA SER A 162 -11.13 3.00 9.70
C SER A 162 -11.79 4.35 9.46
N ILE A 163 -11.00 5.41 9.27
CA ILE A 163 -11.49 6.76 8.95
C ILE A 163 -12.18 6.76 7.58
N LEU A 164 -11.58 6.13 6.58
CA LEU A 164 -12.16 6.00 5.24
C LEU A 164 -13.53 5.30 5.30
N ALA A 165 -13.60 4.14 5.99
CA ALA A 165 -14.85 3.41 6.16
C ALA A 165 -15.89 4.18 6.98
N TYR A 166 -15.45 4.97 7.96
CA TYR A 166 -16.34 5.85 8.72
C TYR A 166 -16.95 6.92 7.81
N PHE A 167 -16.14 7.61 7.00
CA PHE A 167 -16.65 8.67 6.13
C PHE A 167 -17.58 8.14 5.03
N THR A 168 -17.35 6.93 4.52
CA THR A 168 -18.25 6.32 3.54
C THR A 168 -19.53 5.75 4.15
N SER A 169 -19.60 5.65 5.49
CA SER A 169 -20.82 5.24 6.19
C SER A 169 -21.89 6.33 6.24
N PHE A 170 -21.50 7.60 6.06
CA PHE A 170 -22.46 8.68 5.93
C PHE A 170 -23.20 8.57 4.59
N LYS A 171 -24.53 8.75 4.63
CA LYS A 171 -25.40 8.81 3.44
C LYS A 171 -25.08 10.06 2.60
N GLY A 172 -23.95 10.07 1.89
CA GLY A 172 -23.48 11.25 1.18
C GLY A 172 -22.36 11.03 0.17
N LEU A 173 -21.71 9.86 0.14
CA LEU A 173 -20.74 9.57 -0.92
C LEU A 173 -21.49 9.33 -2.24
N THR A 174 -21.60 10.37 -3.06
CA THR A 174 -22.24 10.27 -4.37
C THR A 174 -21.43 9.33 -5.27
N VAL A 175 -22.12 8.60 -6.15
CA VAL A 175 -21.50 7.78 -7.22
C VAL A 175 -20.42 8.56 -7.98
N ARG A 176 -20.60 9.89 -8.10
CA ARG A 176 -19.66 10.83 -8.71
C ARG A 176 -18.36 11.01 -7.90
N ALA A 177 -18.46 11.15 -6.58
CA ALA A 177 -17.29 11.24 -5.69
C ALA A 177 -16.48 9.94 -5.69
N TYR A 178 -17.17 8.79 -5.69
CA TYR A 178 -16.51 7.48 -5.78
C TYR A 178 -15.81 7.27 -7.13
N LYS A 179 -16.46 7.67 -8.24
CA LYS A 179 -15.84 7.63 -9.58
C LYS A 179 -14.63 8.56 -9.68
N PHE A 180 -14.72 9.78 -9.16
CA PHE A 180 -13.60 10.72 -9.15
C PHE A 180 -12.41 10.16 -8.37
N LEU A 181 -12.68 9.60 -7.18
CA LEU A 181 -11.68 8.94 -6.35
C LEU A 181 -10.96 7.84 -7.15
N LEU A 182 -11.69 6.95 -7.82
CA LEU A 182 -11.12 5.85 -8.63
C LEU A 182 -10.34 6.31 -9.86
N VAL A 183 -10.73 7.41 -10.52
CA VAL A 183 -9.96 7.99 -11.64
C VAL A 183 -8.65 8.60 -11.17
N PHE A 184 -8.72 9.44 -10.12
CA PHE A 184 -7.54 10.05 -9.50
C PHE A 184 -6.52 8.97 -9.09
N LEU A 185 -7.05 7.93 -8.46
CA LEU A 185 -6.37 6.73 -8.05
C LEU A 185 -5.63 5.99 -9.14
N GLY A 186 -6.37 5.51 -10.15
CA GLY A 186 -5.81 4.72 -11.23
C GLY A 186 -4.70 5.49 -11.94
N THR A 187 -4.86 6.81 -12.08
CA THR A 187 -3.85 7.68 -12.68
C THR A 187 -2.57 7.77 -11.83
N PHE A 188 -2.68 7.95 -10.51
CA PHE A 188 -1.53 8.03 -9.61
C PHE A 188 -0.75 6.71 -9.53
N VAL A 189 -1.48 5.61 -9.54
CA VAL A 189 -0.97 4.23 -9.57
C VAL A 189 -0.22 3.94 -10.88
N LEU A 190 -0.74 4.39 -12.03
CA LEU A 190 -0.02 4.29 -13.31
C LEU A 190 1.31 5.07 -13.29
N PHE A 191 1.32 6.27 -12.70
CA PHE A 191 2.54 7.07 -12.57
C PHE A 191 3.62 6.33 -11.78
N PHE A 192 3.31 5.77 -10.62
CA PHE A 192 4.28 4.97 -9.86
C PHE A 192 4.73 3.70 -10.59
N GLY A 193 3.86 3.09 -11.39
CA GLY A 193 4.25 1.94 -12.22
C GLY A 193 5.31 2.29 -13.25
N LEU A 194 5.15 3.44 -13.92
CA LEU A 194 6.17 3.95 -14.83
C LEU A 194 7.47 4.27 -14.09
N ASP A 195 7.39 4.85 -12.89
CA ASP A 195 8.55 5.16 -12.06
C ASP A 195 9.35 3.91 -11.65
N TYR A 196 8.67 2.86 -11.18
CA TYR A 196 9.31 1.62 -10.78
C TYR A 196 9.93 0.85 -11.96
N LEU A 197 9.29 0.88 -13.13
CA LEU A 197 9.89 0.34 -14.35
C LEU A 197 11.15 1.10 -14.74
N PHE A 198 11.10 2.42 -14.68
CA PHE A 198 12.25 3.27 -14.96
C PHE A 198 13.40 3.02 -13.97
N PHE A 199 13.11 2.91 -12.68
CA PHE A 199 14.09 2.56 -11.64
C PHE A 199 14.70 1.18 -11.87
N SER A 200 13.92 0.18 -12.25
CA SER A 200 14.45 -1.15 -12.56
C SER A 200 15.50 -1.13 -13.68
N LEU A 201 15.26 -0.30 -14.71
CA LEU A 201 16.14 -0.18 -15.87
C LEU A 201 17.38 0.68 -15.61
N THR A 202 17.24 1.74 -14.80
CA THR A 202 18.27 2.79 -14.69
C THR A 202 18.94 2.87 -13.31
N GLY A 203 18.33 2.27 -12.28
CA GLY A 203 18.71 2.44 -10.88
C GLY A 203 18.39 3.83 -10.31
N LEU A 204 17.62 4.66 -11.02
CA LEU A 204 17.23 6.01 -10.62
C LEU A 204 15.71 6.17 -10.67
N HIS A 205 15.14 6.89 -9.70
CA HIS A 205 13.72 7.25 -9.76
C HIS A 205 13.51 8.50 -10.64
N LEU A 206 12.37 8.62 -11.32
CA LEU A 206 12.03 9.76 -12.18
C LEU A 206 12.12 11.13 -11.46
N PRO A 207 11.64 11.28 -10.21
CA PRO A 207 11.79 12.53 -9.47
C PRO A 207 13.25 12.94 -9.21
N GLU A 208 14.18 11.98 -9.16
CA GLU A 208 15.61 12.27 -9.01
C GLU A 208 16.25 12.69 -10.33
N LEU A 209 15.80 12.12 -11.45
CA LEU A 209 16.22 12.54 -12.78
C LEU A 209 15.77 13.97 -13.10
N MET A 210 14.53 14.32 -12.75
CA MET A 210 13.97 15.67 -12.98
C MET A 210 14.67 16.77 -12.17
N LYS A 211 15.33 16.43 -11.05
CA LYS A 211 16.13 17.39 -10.26
C LYS A 211 17.54 17.60 -10.82
N LYS A 212 17.98 16.75 -11.75
CA LYS A 212 19.31 16.80 -12.38
C LYS A 212 19.31 17.48 -13.76
N LEU A 213 18.13 17.78 -14.31
CA LEU A 213 17.90 18.54 -15.54
C LEU A 213 17.56 19.98 -15.20
#